data_AF-A0A3M0YCE5-F1
#
_entry.id   AF-A0A3M0YCE5-F1
#
_cell.length_a   1.000
_cell.length_b   1.000
_cell.length_c   1.000
_cell.angle_alpha   90.00
_cell.angle_beta   90.00
_cell.angle_gamma   90.00
#
_symmetry.space_group_name_H-M   'P 1'
#
loop_
_entity.id
_entity.type
_entity.pdbx_description
1 polymer ?
#
loop_
_entity_poly.entity_id
_entity_poly.type
_entity_poly.pdbx_seq_one_letter_code
_entity_poly.pdbx_strand_id
1 'polypeptide(L)'
;MWLEPPFDLAHVPEEPGVYRMLDRSRSVLYVGKARNLRRRLASYFQRRPESPRIEAMVRQVADVEFTLTRSEAEALVLEHNLIKQLKPRYNVMLKDAKSYPYIWIT
;
A
#
# COMPACT_ATOMS: atom_id res chain seq x y z
N MET A 1 -6.73 16.73 7.60
CA MET A 1 -6.07 15.42 7.79
C MET A 1 -6.74 14.75 8.99
N TRP A 2 -6.94 13.43 9.01
CA TRP A 2 -7.57 12.75 10.17
C TRP A 2 -6.56 12.05 11.08
N LEU A 3 -5.39 11.73 10.52
CA LEU A 3 -4.25 11.19 11.24
C LEU A 3 -2.99 11.74 10.57
N GLU A 4 -2.04 12.23 11.35
CA GLU A 4 -0.75 12.66 10.81
C GLU A 4 0.09 11.42 10.42
N PRO A 5 0.71 11.40 9.22
CA PRO A 5 1.56 10.30 8.80
C PRO A 5 2.81 10.24 9.70
N PRO A 6 3.25 9.04 10.12
CA PRO A 6 4.44 8.88 10.96
C PRO A 6 5.75 9.02 10.16
N PHE A 7 5.67 9.40 8.89
CA PHE A 7 6.78 9.57 7.95
C PHE A 7 6.56 10.83 7.11
N ASP A 8 7.63 11.38 6.57
CA ASP A 8 7.57 12.58 5.74
C ASP A 8 7.11 12.26 4.31
N LEU A 9 5.92 12.75 3.95
CA LEU A 9 5.36 12.59 2.60
C LEU A 9 6.18 13.32 1.52
N ALA A 10 6.98 14.33 1.86
CA ALA A 10 7.81 15.05 0.91
C ALA A 10 8.94 14.17 0.36
N HIS A 11 9.44 13.22 1.16
CA HIS A 11 10.45 12.24 0.75
C HIS A 11 9.88 11.07 -0.07
N VAL A 12 8.55 10.99 -0.21
CA VAL A 12 7.91 9.98 -1.05
C VAL A 12 7.86 10.49 -2.50
N PRO A 13 8.33 9.70 -3.48
CA PRO A 13 8.32 10.09 -4.88
C PRO A 13 6.91 10.11 -5.48
N GLU A 14 6.73 10.89 -6.55
CA GLU A 14 5.49 10.94 -7.36
C GLU A 14 5.47 9.92 -8.50
N GLU A 15 6.25 8.86 -8.38
CA GLU A 15 6.46 7.86 -9.41
C GLU A 15 5.65 6.58 -9.16
N PRO A 16 5.47 5.72 -10.19
CA PRO A 16 4.85 4.42 -10.02
C PRO A 16 5.76 3.47 -9.25
N GLY A 17 5.14 2.64 -8.40
CA GLY A 17 5.89 1.69 -7.59
C GLY A 17 5.02 0.88 -6.64
N VAL A 18 5.70 0.11 -5.80
CA VAL A 18 5.10 -0.68 -4.73
C VAL A 18 5.52 -0.10 -3.38
N TYR A 19 4.58 0.06 -2.46
CA TYR A 19 4.83 0.48 -1.08
C TYR A 19 4.52 -0.65 -0.10
N ARG A 20 5.21 -0.61 1.05
CA ARG A 20 5.04 -1.50 2.19
C ARG A 20 4.85 -0.65 3.43
N MET A 21 3.69 -0.79 4.06
CA MET A 21 3.42 -0.17 5.36
C MET A 21 3.96 -1.08 6.46
N LEU A 22 4.75 -0.49 7.35
CA LEU A 22 5.43 -1.19 8.44
C LEU A 22 4.84 -0.79 9.79
N ASP A 23 4.83 -1.72 10.74
CA ASP A 23 4.58 -1.39 12.14
C ASP A 23 5.86 -0.95 12.87
N ARG A 24 5.75 -0.67 14.17
CA ARG A 24 6.88 -0.24 15.03
C ARG A 24 7.99 -1.28 15.14
N SER A 25 7.70 -2.56 14.89
CA SER A 25 8.67 -3.66 14.88
C SER A 25 9.33 -3.85 13.51
N ARG A 26 9.03 -2.98 12.53
CA ARG A 26 9.37 -3.12 11.11
C ARG A 26 8.75 -4.35 10.44
N SER A 27 7.67 -4.89 11.00
CA SER A 27 6.91 -5.97 10.36
C SER A 27 5.98 -5.40 9.28
N VAL A 28 5.88 -6.09 8.14
CA VAL A 28 5.05 -5.64 7.02
C VAL A 28 3.57 -5.87 7.31
N LEU A 29 2.83 -4.78 7.50
CA LEU A 29 1.38 -4.79 7.72
C LEU A 29 0.63 -4.99 6.41
N TYR A 30 1.04 -4.26 5.37
CA TYR A 30 0.37 -4.19 4.09
C TYR A 30 1.34 -3.85 2.95
N VAL A 31 1.09 -4.43 1.78
CA VAL A 31 1.77 -4.17 0.52
C VAL A 31 0.72 -3.67 -0.49
N GLY A 32 1.04 -2.61 -1.23
CA GLY A 32 0.18 -2.16 -2.32
C GLY A 32 0.97 -1.45 -3.41
N LYS A 33 0.40 -1.35 -4.61
CA LYS A 33 0.97 -0.58 -5.72
C LYS A 33 0.30 0.79 -5.93
N ALA A 34 1.01 1.69 -6.61
CA ALA A 34 0.51 3.00 -7.00
C ALA A 34 1.09 3.47 -8.34
N ARG A 35 0.33 4.27 -9.09
CA ARG A 35 0.86 5.11 -10.20
C ARG A 35 1.68 6.29 -9.69
N ASN A 36 1.39 6.73 -8.47
CA ASN A 36 2.01 7.85 -7.80
C ASN A 36 2.02 7.52 -6.30
N LEU A 37 3.19 7.17 -5.77
CA LEU A 37 3.35 6.69 -4.40
C LEU A 37 2.93 7.75 -3.38
N ARG A 38 3.36 9.01 -3.54
CA ARG A 38 3.02 10.10 -2.61
C ARG A 38 1.53 10.32 -2.48
N ARG A 39 0.81 10.47 -3.60
CA ARG A 39 -0.65 10.66 -3.60
C ARG A 39 -1.36 9.46 -2.98
N ARG A 40 -0.90 8.24 -3.29
CA ARG A 40 -1.51 7.03 -2.74
C ARG A 40 -1.32 6.94 -1.23
N LEU A 41 -0.11 7.17 -0.73
CA LEU A 41 0.17 7.14 0.70
C LEU A 41 -0.57 8.25 1.44
N ALA A 42 -0.55 9.48 0.92
CA ALA A 42 -1.29 10.61 1.50
C ALA A 42 -2.80 10.31 1.65
N SER A 43 -3.41 9.58 0.71
CA SER A 43 -4.84 9.28 0.76
C SER A 43 -5.27 8.52 2.03
N TYR A 44 -4.39 7.70 2.61
CA TYR A 44 -4.68 6.96 3.84
C TYR A 44 -4.79 7.87 5.07
N PHE A 45 -4.15 9.04 5.04
CA PHE A 45 -4.03 9.97 6.18
C PHE A 45 -4.92 11.22 6.01
N GLN A 46 -5.36 11.53 4.79
CA GLN A 46 -6.19 12.70 4.50
C GLN A 46 -7.62 12.59 5.04
N ARG A 47 -8.30 11.45 4.81
CA ARG A 47 -9.68 11.18 5.24
C ARG A 47 -9.79 9.85 5.97
N ARG A 48 -10.60 9.82 7.03
CA ARG A 48 -10.82 8.61 7.83
C ARG A 48 -11.41 7.50 6.93
N PRO A 49 -10.80 6.31 6.85
CA PRO A 49 -11.34 5.21 6.06
C PRO A 49 -12.70 4.75 6.60
N GLU A 50 -13.64 4.45 5.71
CA GLU A 50 -14.93 3.85 6.11
C GLU A 50 -14.78 2.40 6.59
N SER A 51 -13.78 1.69 6.07
CA SER A 51 -13.49 0.32 6.47
C SER A 51 -12.78 0.29 7.81
N PRO A 52 -13.35 -0.34 8.87
CA PRO A 52 -12.70 -0.46 10.17
C PRO A 52 -11.36 -1.20 10.09
N ARG A 53 -11.23 -2.14 9.14
CA ARG A 53 -9.98 -2.88 8.92
C ARG A 53 -8.86 -1.98 8.38
N ILE A 54 -9.18 -1.07 7.44
CA ILE A 54 -8.21 -0.10 6.91
C ILE A 54 -7.88 0.94 7.99
N GLU A 55 -8.87 1.43 8.72
CA GLU A 55 -8.63 2.35 9.86
C GLU A 55 -7.68 1.73 10.90
N ALA A 56 -7.93 0.47 11.29
CA ALA A 56 -7.07 -0.25 12.24
C ALA A 56 -5.65 -0.47 11.72
N MET A 57 -5.50 -0.74 10.42
CA MET A 57 -4.19 -0.86 9.76
C MET A 57 -3.44 0.47 9.81
N VAL A 58 -4.07 1.57 9.37
CA VAL A 58 -3.44 2.89 9.26
C VAL A 58 -2.95 3.39 10.62
N ARG A 59 -3.70 3.11 11.70
CA ARG A 59 -3.27 3.43 13.07
C ARG A 59 -2.03 2.67 13.54
N GLN A 60 -1.72 1.52 12.97
CA GLN A 60 -0.54 0.71 13.33
C GLN A 60 0.70 1.06 12.49
N VAL A 61 0.52 1.79 11.40
CA VAL A 61 1.63 2.21 10.56
C VAL A 61 2.58 3.07 11.40
N ALA A 62 3.86 2.73 11.34
CA ALA A 62 4.95 3.48 11.96
C ALA A 62 5.97 3.98 10.92
N ASP A 63 6.06 3.31 9.76
CA ASP A 63 6.99 3.66 8.70
C ASP A 63 6.47 3.13 7.35
N VAL A 64 7.07 3.58 6.25
CA VAL A 64 6.78 3.10 4.90
C VAL A 64 8.07 2.89 4.12
N GLU A 65 8.14 1.77 3.41
CA GLU A 65 9.18 1.52 2.41
C GLU A 65 8.55 1.46 1.02
N PHE A 66 9.30 1.83 -0.01
CA PHE A 66 8.83 1.76 -1.39
C PHE A 66 9.92 1.33 -2.36
N THR A 67 9.49 0.76 -3.47
CA THR A 67 10.34 0.38 -4.60
C THR A 67 9.73 0.99 -5.86
N LEU A 68 10.53 1.83 -6.53
CA LEU A 68 10.16 2.42 -7.81
C LEU A 68 10.12 1.37 -8.91
N THR A 69 9.22 1.56 -9.86
CA THR A 69 9.06 0.68 -11.03
C THR A 69 8.94 1.52 -12.28
N ARG A 70 9.28 0.97 -13.44
CA ARG A 70 9.24 1.67 -14.72
C ARG A 70 7.83 1.74 -15.30
N SER A 71 6.94 0.85 -14.84
CA SER A 71 5.57 0.76 -15.33
C SER A 71 4.61 0.20 -14.28
N GLU A 72 3.32 0.40 -14.49
CA GLU A 72 2.31 -0.23 -13.64
C GLU A 72 2.28 -1.75 -13.73
N ALA A 73 2.62 -2.30 -14.90
CA ALA A 73 2.67 -3.74 -15.10
C ALA A 73 3.77 -4.37 -14.23
N GLU A 74 4.94 -3.72 -14.17
CA GLU A 74 6.02 -4.12 -13.28
C GLU A 74 5.61 -3.98 -11.80
N ALA A 75 4.96 -2.88 -11.42
CA ALA A 75 4.42 -2.70 -10.07
C ALA A 75 3.41 -3.78 -9.68
N LEU A 76 2.56 -4.21 -10.62
CA LEU A 76 1.59 -5.29 -10.41
C LEU A 76 2.30 -6.62 -10.15
N VAL A 77 3.31 -6.97 -10.95
CA VAL A 77 4.09 -8.20 -10.78
C VAL A 77 4.85 -8.18 -9.45
N LEU A 78 5.52 -7.08 -9.14
CA LEU A 78 6.29 -6.93 -7.90
C LEU A 78 5.40 -6.98 -6.66
N GLU A 79 4.27 -6.27 -6.65
CA GLU A 79 3.28 -6.30 -5.56
C GLU A 79 2.82 -7.73 -5.29
N HIS A 80 2.41 -8.45 -6.35
CA HIS A 80 1.94 -9.82 -6.23
C HIS A 80 3.00 -10.75 -5.64
N ASN A 81 4.25 -10.62 -6.09
CA ASN A 81 5.37 -11.40 -5.56
C ASN A 81 5.62 -11.08 -4.08
N LEU A 82 5.61 -9.80 -3.69
CA LEU A 82 5.81 -9.38 -2.30
C LEU A 82 4.66 -9.84 -1.40
N ILE A 83 3.41 -9.77 -1.84
CA ILE A 83 2.26 -10.28 -1.08
C ILE A 83 2.39 -11.79 -0.86
N LYS A 84 2.80 -12.54 -1.89
CA LYS A 84 3.01 -14.00 -1.78
C LYS A 84 4.14 -14.36 -0.83
N GLN A 85 5.26 -13.64 -0.89
CA GLN A 85 6.45 -13.90 -0.07
C GLN A 85 6.24 -13.50 1.39
N LEU A 86 5.68 -12.32 1.63
CA LEU A 86 5.58 -11.72 2.96
C LEU A 86 4.28 -12.07 3.68
N LYS A 87 3.22 -12.43 2.93
CA LYS A 87 1.86 -12.70 3.42
C LYS A 87 1.40 -11.67 4.48
N PRO A 88 1.44 -10.36 4.18
CA PRO A 88 1.15 -9.34 5.19
C PRO A 88 -0.26 -9.51 5.76
N ARG A 89 -0.38 -9.31 7.08
CA ARG A 89 -1.62 -9.54 7.82
C ARG A 89 -2.82 -8.86 7.16
N TYR A 90 -2.68 -7.59 6.78
CA TYR A 90 -3.79 -6.84 6.21
C TYR A 90 -4.06 -7.16 4.74
N ASN A 91 -3.08 -7.60 3.94
CA ASN A 91 -3.38 -8.11 2.59
C ASN A 91 -4.23 -9.39 2.65
N VAL A 92 -4.00 -10.25 3.64
CA VAL A 92 -4.79 -11.47 3.85
C VAL A 92 -6.17 -11.13 4.42
N MET A 93 -6.24 -10.30 5.46
CA MET A 93 -7.53 -9.92 6.09
C MET A 93 -8.41 -9.04 5.22
N LEU A 94 -7.85 -8.29 4.27
CA LEU A 94 -8.60 -7.47 3.31
C LEU A 94 -8.94 -8.24 2.02
N LYS A 95 -8.60 -9.53 1.96
CA LYS A 95 -8.88 -10.39 0.82
C LYS A 95 -10.34 -10.87 0.89
N ASP A 96 -11.25 -10.12 0.27
CA ASP A 96 -12.62 -10.57 -0.01
C ASP A 96 -13.06 -10.22 -1.46
N ALA A 97 -13.61 -11.24 -2.15
CA ALA A 97 -14.28 -11.35 -3.46
C ALA A 97 -13.80 -10.58 -4.72
N LYS A 98 -12.74 -9.76 -4.70
CA LYS A 98 -12.18 -9.14 -5.93
C LYS A 98 -10.95 -9.87 -6.49
N SER A 99 -10.87 -11.19 -6.33
CA SER A 99 -9.75 -11.95 -6.88
C SER A 99 -9.87 -11.99 -8.42
N TYR A 100 -8.97 -11.21 -9.05
CA TYR A 100 -8.63 -11.15 -10.48
C TYR A 100 -9.57 -10.33 -11.39
N PRO A 101 -9.31 -9.02 -11.61
CA PRO A 101 -9.89 -8.31 -12.73
C PRO A 101 -9.30 -8.84 -14.06
N TYR A 102 -10.20 -9.19 -14.96
CA TYR A 102 -10.00 -9.64 -16.34
C TYR A 102 -9.06 -8.71 -17.12
N ILE A 103 -8.19 -9.28 -17.96
CA ILE A 103 -7.48 -8.53 -19.00
C ILE A 103 -8.45 -8.34 -20.16
N TRP A 104 -8.91 -7.11 -20.37
CA TRP A 104 -9.58 -6.73 -21.62
C TRP A 104 -8.50 -6.29 -22.61
N ILE A 105 -8.41 -6.99 -23.74
CA ILE A 105 -7.57 -6.63 -24.88
C ILE A 105 -8.50 -6.01 -25.94
N THR A 106 -8.24 -4.78 -26.38
CA THR A 106 -8.86 -4.18 -27.58
C THR A 106 -7.84 -4.14 -28.70
#